data_AF-A0A8D8ZXX9-F1
#
_entry.id   AF-A0A8D8ZXX9-F1
#
_cell.length_a   1.000
_cell.length_b   1.000
_cell.length_c   1.000
_cell.angle_alpha   90.00
_cell.angle_beta   90.00
_cell.angle_gamma   90.00
#
_symmetry.space_group_name_H-M   'P 1'
#
loop_
_entity.id
_entity.type
_entity.pdbx_description
1 polymer ?
#
loop_
_entity_poly.entity_id
_entity_poly.type
_entity_poly.pdbx_seq_one_letter_code
_entity_poly.pdbx_strand_id
1 'polypeptide(L)'
;MKMPSGEEEFASLDLCVSKSWLLQELRSDPSRLIILDCRSSNEYTESHIRHAVNFSIPSIMLRRLAAGKIELLSTIKCRDLKEKIMNAYKDSLFVVYGDSCISENEVRDREKHCYTASDTMNVLTKRLQQDGCQVVCLLEGFLEFRAAYPEWCEGMATLLDPMPLMGLQSLRISAPPPRTRHRPPAPAPGMSSDSSDSSNFGLDDEEDRDFPVEILPNLYLGNASNSEDVEALTKHNIKVSGRHLPSI
;
A
#
# COMPACT_ATOMS: atom_id res chain seq x y z
N MET A 1 -19.62 -55.86 15.02
CA MET A 1 -18.90 -55.19 13.92
C MET A 1 -19.15 -53.70 14.06
N LYS A 2 -18.15 -52.95 14.53
CA LYS A 2 -18.20 -51.49 14.62
C LYS A 2 -16.95 -50.98 13.94
N MET A 3 -17.14 -50.37 12.78
CA MET A 3 -16.07 -49.74 12.00
C MET A 3 -15.64 -48.47 12.74
N PRO A 4 -14.34 -48.20 12.91
CA PRO A 4 -13.89 -46.87 13.30
C PRO A 4 -13.94 -45.96 12.08
N SER A 5 -14.66 -44.85 12.21
CA SER A 5 -14.72 -43.73 11.27
C SER A 5 -13.41 -42.95 11.33
N GLY A 6 -12.47 -43.30 10.44
CA GLY A 6 -11.15 -42.68 10.31
C GLY A 6 -11.12 -41.58 9.24
N GLU A 7 -12.05 -40.63 9.28
CA GLU A 7 -12.09 -39.50 8.32
C GLU A 7 -11.71 -38.14 8.94
N GLU A 8 -11.40 -38.06 10.24
CA GLU A 8 -11.05 -36.78 10.90
C GLU A 8 -9.54 -36.53 11.04
N GLU A 9 -8.68 -37.45 10.60
CA GLU A 9 -7.22 -37.41 10.86
C GLU A 9 -6.38 -37.14 9.60
N PHE A 10 -6.87 -36.32 8.66
CA PHE A 10 -6.15 -36.01 7.41
C PHE A 10 -5.89 -34.52 7.11
N ALA A 11 -6.36 -33.57 7.94
CA ALA A 11 -6.48 -32.17 7.49
C ALA A 11 -5.45 -31.16 8.04
N SER A 12 -4.40 -31.59 8.77
CA SER A 12 -3.62 -30.64 9.59
C SER A 12 -2.22 -30.29 9.07
N LEU A 13 -1.64 -31.04 8.12
CA LEU A 13 -0.25 -30.82 7.65
C LEU A 13 -0.15 -30.09 6.29
N ASP A 14 -1.18 -30.09 5.45
CA ASP A 14 -1.14 -29.52 4.09
C ASP A 14 -1.66 -28.07 3.97
N LEU A 15 -1.95 -27.42 5.10
CA LEU A 15 -2.60 -26.10 5.08
C LEU A 15 -1.65 -24.93 4.82
N CYS A 16 -0.35 -25.18 4.65
CA CYS A 16 0.66 -24.15 4.55
C CYS A 16 1.50 -24.35 3.28
N VAL A 17 1.71 -23.26 2.53
CA VAL A 17 2.46 -23.28 1.27
C VAL A 17 3.62 -22.30 1.32
N SER A 18 4.72 -22.63 0.63
CA SER A 18 5.90 -21.78 0.55
C SER A 18 5.69 -20.61 -0.44
N LYS A 19 6.51 -19.56 -0.29
CA LYS A 19 6.57 -18.44 -1.24
C LYS A 19 6.89 -18.89 -2.67
N SER A 20 7.78 -19.87 -2.84
CA SER A 20 8.15 -20.41 -4.16
C SER A 20 7.00 -21.17 -4.83
N TRP A 21 6.21 -21.92 -4.04
CA TRP A 21 5.02 -22.60 -4.53
C TRP A 21 3.97 -21.60 -5.02
N LEU A 22 3.67 -20.57 -4.21
CA LEU A 22 2.69 -19.54 -4.60
C LEU A 22 3.09 -18.84 -5.90
N LEU A 23 4.38 -18.53 -6.07
CA LEU A 23 4.90 -17.92 -7.30
C LEU A 23 4.69 -18.83 -8.52
N GLN A 24 4.94 -20.12 -8.39
CA GLN A 24 4.71 -21.08 -9.48
C GLN A 24 3.23 -21.11 -9.89
N GLU A 25 2.34 -21.07 -8.91
CA GLU A 25 0.90 -21.10 -9.17
C GLU A 25 0.41 -19.82 -9.85
N LEU A 26 0.90 -18.65 -9.39
CA LEU A 26 0.66 -17.33 -9.98
C LEU A 26 1.12 -17.25 -11.45
N ARG A 27 2.22 -17.92 -11.80
CA ARG A 27 2.75 -17.96 -13.17
C ARG A 27 1.98 -18.93 -14.07
N SER A 28 1.45 -20.01 -13.50
CA SER A 28 0.83 -21.09 -14.27
C SER A 28 -0.62 -20.78 -14.61
N ASP A 29 -1.43 -20.51 -13.60
CA ASP A 29 -2.84 -20.14 -13.76
C ASP A 29 -3.28 -19.34 -12.52
N PRO A 30 -3.27 -18.00 -12.58
CA PRO A 30 -3.73 -17.17 -11.47
C PRO A 30 -5.26 -17.13 -11.35
N SER A 31 -6.00 -17.61 -12.35
CA SER A 31 -7.48 -17.52 -12.35
C SER A 31 -8.11 -18.49 -11.35
N ARG A 32 -7.48 -19.65 -11.11
CA ARG A 32 -7.86 -20.63 -10.08
C ARG A 32 -7.60 -20.18 -8.65
N LEU A 33 -6.87 -19.09 -8.45
CA LEU A 33 -6.50 -18.58 -7.13
C LEU A 33 -7.43 -17.46 -6.67
N ILE A 34 -7.79 -17.51 -5.40
CA ILE A 34 -8.42 -16.40 -4.67
C ILE A 34 -7.49 -16.04 -3.51
N ILE A 35 -6.71 -14.98 -3.71
CA ILE A 35 -5.66 -14.58 -2.76
C ILE A 35 -6.22 -13.50 -1.83
N LEU A 36 -6.18 -13.74 -0.52
CA LEU A 36 -6.73 -12.87 0.52
C LEU A 36 -5.61 -12.34 1.44
N ASP A 37 -5.44 -11.02 1.42
CA ASP A 37 -4.53 -10.30 2.32
C ASP A 37 -5.26 -9.93 3.61
N CYS A 38 -4.89 -10.55 4.74
CA CYS A 38 -5.52 -10.32 6.04
C CYS A 38 -4.91 -9.16 6.85
N ARG A 39 -3.96 -8.41 6.28
CA ARG A 39 -3.35 -7.25 6.93
C ARG A 39 -4.29 -6.04 6.91
N SER A 40 -3.87 -4.97 7.59
CA SER A 40 -4.66 -3.73 7.56
C SER A 40 -4.79 -3.18 6.13
N SER A 41 -5.87 -2.45 5.86
CA SER A 41 -6.06 -1.84 4.55
C SER A 41 -4.95 -0.85 4.18
N ASN A 42 -4.31 -0.23 5.18
CA ASN A 42 -3.15 0.63 4.97
C ASN A 42 -1.96 -0.17 4.43
N GLU A 43 -1.60 -1.28 5.11
CA GLU A 43 -0.49 -2.16 4.69
C GLU A 43 -0.72 -2.77 3.31
N TYR A 44 -1.96 -3.15 3.00
CA TYR A 44 -2.33 -3.59 1.66
C TYR A 44 -2.14 -2.50 0.61
N THR A 45 -2.58 -1.27 0.89
CA THR A 45 -2.48 -0.14 -0.05
C THR A 45 -1.03 0.20 -0.37
N GLU A 46 -0.15 0.14 0.64
CA GLU A 46 1.29 0.33 0.47
C GLU A 46 1.90 -0.70 -0.48
N SER A 47 1.67 -1.99 -0.21
CA SER A 47 2.18 -3.07 -1.05
C SER A 47 1.49 -4.39 -0.71
N HIS A 48 1.09 -5.18 -1.71
CA HIS A 48 0.46 -6.49 -1.56
C HIS A 48 0.82 -7.41 -2.74
N ILE A 49 0.58 -8.73 -2.62
CA ILE A 49 0.83 -9.69 -3.72
C ILE A 49 -0.13 -9.40 -4.89
N ARG A 50 0.32 -9.48 -6.15
CA ARG A 50 -0.54 -9.27 -7.34
C ARG A 50 -1.81 -10.11 -7.28
N HIS A 51 -2.92 -9.52 -7.69
CA HIS A 51 -4.26 -10.12 -7.67
C HIS A 51 -4.83 -10.44 -6.26
N ALA A 52 -4.10 -10.12 -5.18
CA ALA A 52 -4.63 -10.26 -3.83
C ALA A 52 -5.70 -9.21 -3.55
N VAL A 53 -6.69 -9.60 -2.75
CA VAL A 53 -7.72 -8.68 -2.27
C VAL A 53 -7.59 -8.51 -0.77
N ASN A 54 -7.67 -7.27 -0.31
CA ASN A 54 -7.67 -6.97 1.11
C ASN A 54 -8.93 -7.52 1.79
N PHE A 55 -8.71 -8.35 2.81
CA PHE A 55 -9.73 -8.79 3.75
C PHE A 55 -9.46 -8.18 5.12
N SER A 56 -9.70 -6.88 5.24
CA SER A 56 -9.68 -6.20 6.54
C SER A 56 -11.09 -6.16 7.13
N ILE A 57 -11.28 -6.84 8.27
CA ILE A 57 -12.57 -6.98 8.94
C ILE A 57 -12.48 -6.43 10.37
N PRO A 58 -13.37 -5.51 10.78
CA PRO A 58 -13.40 -5.03 12.16
C PRO A 58 -13.57 -6.18 13.17
N SER A 59 -12.90 -6.09 14.32
CA SER A 59 -12.87 -7.17 15.33
C SER A 59 -14.25 -7.64 15.81
N ILE A 60 -15.24 -6.75 15.82
CA ILE A 60 -16.63 -7.11 16.13
C ILE A 60 -17.26 -7.98 15.04
N MET A 61 -17.00 -7.68 13.77
CA MET A 61 -17.47 -8.49 12.64
C MET A 61 -16.72 -9.82 12.58
N LEU A 62 -15.41 -9.81 12.83
CA LEU A 62 -14.60 -11.03 12.90
C LEU A 62 -15.12 -12.01 13.95
N ARG A 63 -15.44 -11.53 15.16
CA ARG A 63 -16.04 -12.36 16.22
C ARG A 63 -17.40 -12.94 15.82
N ARG A 64 -18.21 -12.17 15.10
CA ARG A 64 -19.51 -12.68 14.59
C ARG A 64 -19.30 -13.74 13.51
N LEU A 65 -18.31 -13.56 12.64
CA LEU A 65 -17.94 -14.53 11.60
C LEU A 65 -17.44 -15.84 12.22
N ALA A 66 -16.55 -15.74 13.21
CA ALA A 66 -16.04 -16.89 13.97
C ALA A 66 -17.16 -17.67 14.67
N ALA A 67 -18.17 -16.96 15.18
CA ALA A 67 -19.35 -17.57 15.80
C ALA A 67 -20.40 -18.08 14.80
N GLY A 68 -20.16 -17.97 13.49
CA GLY A 68 -21.13 -18.36 12.45
C GLY A 68 -22.40 -17.50 12.40
N LYS A 69 -22.39 -16.31 13.04
CA LYS A 69 -23.55 -15.40 13.08
C LYS A 69 -23.69 -14.54 11.82
N ILE A 70 -22.67 -14.53 10.97
CA ILE A 70 -22.63 -13.87 9.66
C ILE A 70 -21.87 -14.75 8.69
N GLU A 71 -22.21 -14.65 7.40
CA GLU A 71 -21.53 -15.37 6.33
C GLU A 71 -20.31 -14.61 5.80
N LEU A 72 -19.31 -15.32 5.28
CA LEU A 72 -18.11 -14.71 4.69
C LEU A 72 -18.46 -13.75 3.54
N LEU A 73 -19.39 -14.14 2.67
CA LEU A 73 -19.86 -13.31 1.56
C LEU A 73 -20.53 -12.00 2.00
N SER A 74 -21.01 -11.91 3.24
CA SER A 74 -21.62 -10.71 3.79
C SER A 74 -20.60 -9.67 4.25
N THR A 75 -19.35 -10.08 4.47
CA THR A 75 -18.27 -9.19 4.92
C THR A 75 -17.49 -8.58 3.75
N ILE A 76 -17.59 -9.19 2.56
CA ILE A 76 -16.91 -8.75 1.34
C ILE A 76 -17.71 -7.65 0.66
N LYS A 77 -17.14 -6.43 0.63
CA LYS A 77 -17.76 -5.25 -0.01
C LYS A 77 -17.49 -5.15 -1.51
N CYS A 78 -16.36 -5.68 -1.98
CA CYS A 78 -15.99 -5.65 -3.38
C CYS A 78 -16.91 -6.58 -4.18
N ARG A 79 -17.69 -6.01 -5.10
CA ARG A 79 -18.67 -6.76 -5.90
C ARG A 79 -17.98 -7.81 -6.78
N ASP A 80 -16.88 -7.44 -7.44
CA ASP A 80 -16.18 -8.33 -8.36
C ASP A 80 -15.57 -9.53 -7.61
N LEU A 81 -14.97 -9.28 -6.43
CA LEU A 81 -14.50 -10.36 -5.58
C LEU A 81 -15.66 -11.24 -5.11
N LYS A 82 -16.78 -10.63 -4.70
CA LYS A 82 -17.96 -11.39 -4.25
C LYS A 82 -18.49 -12.30 -5.36
N GLU A 83 -18.59 -11.80 -6.59
CA GLU A 83 -19.01 -12.60 -7.76
C GLU A 83 -17.98 -13.69 -8.08
N LYS A 84 -16.68 -13.40 -8.04
CA LYS A 84 -15.60 -14.40 -8.24
C LYS A 84 -15.69 -15.53 -7.21
N ILE A 85 -15.86 -15.17 -5.94
CA ILE A 85 -16.03 -16.12 -4.84
C ILE A 85 -17.32 -16.92 -5.01
N MET A 86 -18.45 -16.31 -5.37
CA MET A 86 -19.71 -17.04 -5.57
C MET A 86 -19.66 -18.04 -6.74
N ASN A 87 -19.01 -17.67 -7.85
CA ASN A 87 -18.97 -18.50 -9.06
C ASN A 87 -17.93 -19.62 -8.99
N ALA A 88 -16.85 -19.42 -8.22
CA ALA A 88 -15.73 -20.36 -8.16
C ALA A 88 -15.47 -20.87 -6.73
N TYR A 89 -16.44 -20.77 -5.82
CA TYR A 89 -16.26 -21.00 -4.38
C TYR A 89 -15.65 -22.36 -4.04
N LYS A 90 -16.01 -23.40 -4.81
CA LYS A 90 -15.58 -24.78 -4.57
C LYS A 90 -14.48 -25.26 -5.50
N ASP A 91 -14.26 -24.54 -6.60
CA ASP A 91 -13.31 -24.92 -7.65
C ASP A 91 -12.00 -24.12 -7.57
N SER A 92 -12.02 -22.99 -6.87
CA SER A 92 -10.85 -22.16 -6.62
C SER A 92 -10.13 -22.54 -5.33
N LEU A 93 -8.81 -22.34 -5.33
CA LEU A 93 -7.97 -22.45 -4.16
C LEU A 93 -7.80 -21.08 -3.50
N PHE A 94 -8.20 -21.00 -2.23
CA PHE A 94 -7.99 -19.82 -1.41
C PHE A 94 -6.57 -19.80 -0.86
N VAL A 95 -5.86 -18.70 -1.07
CA VAL A 95 -4.54 -18.47 -0.48
C VAL A 95 -4.66 -17.31 0.50
N VAL A 96 -4.41 -17.56 1.78
CA VAL A 96 -4.56 -16.57 2.85
C VAL A 96 -3.19 -16.20 3.40
N TYR A 97 -2.92 -14.91 3.58
CA TYR A 97 -1.66 -14.45 4.18
C TYR A 97 -1.85 -13.23 5.08
N GLY A 98 -0.87 -13.00 5.94
CA GLY A 98 -0.75 -11.86 6.84
C GLY A 98 0.71 -11.51 7.06
N ASP A 99 1.00 -10.67 8.06
CA ASP A 99 2.39 -10.39 8.50
C ASP A 99 2.91 -11.41 9.52
N SER A 100 2.01 -12.21 10.11
CA SER A 100 2.39 -13.25 11.06
C SER A 100 3.24 -14.31 10.36
N CYS A 101 4.51 -14.41 10.74
CA CYS A 101 5.37 -15.48 10.31
C CYS A 101 4.95 -16.78 11.00
N ILE A 102 4.26 -17.66 10.27
CA ILE A 102 4.10 -19.05 10.72
C ILE A 102 5.43 -19.73 10.39
N SER A 103 6.24 -20.00 11.40
CA SER A 103 7.49 -20.75 11.19
C SER A 103 7.20 -22.23 10.98
N GLU A 104 8.06 -22.95 10.24
CA GLU A 104 7.94 -24.41 10.04
C GLU A 104 7.88 -25.20 11.37
N ASN A 105 8.47 -24.65 12.44
CA ASN A 105 8.46 -25.22 13.77
C ASN A 105 7.10 -25.07 14.47
N GLU A 106 6.36 -23.98 14.22
CA GLU A 106 5.03 -23.73 14.78
C GLU A 106 3.92 -24.53 14.09
N VAL A 107 4.17 -25.04 12.87
CA VAL A 107 3.28 -25.97 12.17
C VAL A 107 3.17 -27.30 12.94
N ARG A 108 4.24 -27.71 13.64
CA ARG A 108 4.32 -28.98 14.37
C ARG A 108 3.72 -28.90 15.78
N ASP A 109 3.70 -27.72 16.41
CA ASP A 109 3.15 -27.47 17.75
C ASP A 109 1.73 -26.85 17.71
N ARG A 110 0.95 -27.17 16.66
CA ARG A 110 -0.40 -26.62 16.40
C ARG A 110 -1.45 -26.86 17.50
N GLU A 111 -1.20 -27.76 18.44
CA GLU A 111 -2.07 -27.94 19.61
C GLU A 111 -1.89 -26.84 20.68
N LYS A 112 -0.76 -26.11 20.69
CA LYS A 112 -0.40 -25.23 21.82
C LYS A 112 -0.35 -23.74 21.49
N HIS A 113 -0.34 -23.35 20.22
CA HIS A 113 -0.56 -21.95 19.86
C HIS A 113 -2.04 -21.62 19.96
N CYS A 114 -2.41 -20.94 21.05
CA CYS A 114 -3.75 -20.42 21.29
C CYS A 114 -4.08 -19.36 20.21
N TYR A 115 -4.61 -19.83 19.09
CA TYR A 115 -5.23 -18.97 18.10
C TYR A 115 -6.45 -18.31 18.73
N THR A 116 -6.26 -17.08 19.19
CA THR A 116 -7.36 -16.31 19.74
C THR A 116 -8.42 -16.10 18.65
N ALA A 117 -9.69 -16.03 19.02
CA ALA A 117 -10.80 -15.73 18.09
C ALA A 117 -10.68 -14.35 17.41
N SER A 118 -9.61 -13.59 17.68
CA SER A 118 -9.30 -12.31 17.08
C SER A 118 -8.28 -12.39 15.92
N ASP A 119 -7.73 -13.57 15.65
CA ASP A 119 -6.80 -13.75 14.55
C ASP A 119 -7.57 -13.95 13.23
N THR A 120 -7.52 -12.94 12.37
CA THR A 120 -8.24 -12.89 11.10
C THR A 120 -7.93 -14.09 10.21
N MET A 121 -6.65 -14.47 10.09
CA MET A 121 -6.24 -15.59 9.23
C MET A 121 -6.90 -16.88 9.71
N ASN A 122 -6.86 -17.16 11.01
CA ASN A 122 -7.41 -18.38 11.57
C ASN A 122 -8.92 -18.48 11.46
N VAL A 123 -9.62 -17.39 11.76
CA VAL A 123 -11.09 -17.34 11.61
C VAL A 123 -11.47 -17.55 10.15
N LEU A 124 -10.77 -16.90 9.22
CA LEU A 124 -11.04 -17.00 7.79
C LEU A 124 -10.76 -18.41 7.27
N THR A 125 -9.61 -19.00 7.60
CA THR A 125 -9.24 -20.36 7.19
C THR A 125 -10.23 -21.38 7.72
N LYS A 126 -10.57 -21.34 9.01
CA LYS A 126 -11.59 -22.24 9.58
C LYS A 126 -12.95 -22.08 8.91
N ARG A 127 -13.35 -20.84 8.61
CA ARG A 127 -14.64 -20.57 7.98
C ARG A 127 -14.69 -21.10 6.54
N LEU A 128 -13.62 -20.88 5.77
CA LEU A 128 -13.50 -21.40 4.41
C LEU A 128 -13.53 -22.94 4.39
N GLN A 129 -12.84 -23.60 5.32
CA GLN A 129 -12.89 -25.06 5.46
C GLN A 129 -14.29 -25.57 5.81
N GLN A 130 -14.99 -24.92 6.75
CA GLN A 130 -16.37 -25.26 7.11
C GLN A 130 -17.34 -25.12 5.93
N ASP A 131 -17.09 -24.15 5.06
CA ASP A 131 -17.87 -23.94 3.85
C ASP A 131 -17.45 -24.91 2.70
N GLY A 132 -16.47 -25.79 2.92
CA GLY A 132 -15.98 -26.79 1.98
C GLY A 132 -15.01 -26.25 0.92
N CYS A 133 -14.40 -25.10 1.16
CA CYS A 133 -13.42 -24.50 0.26
C CYS A 133 -12.03 -25.10 0.48
N GLN A 134 -11.25 -25.19 -0.60
CA GLN A 134 -9.83 -25.49 -0.50
C GLN A 134 -9.11 -24.20 -0.05
N VAL A 135 -8.35 -24.27 1.03
CA VAL A 135 -7.64 -23.12 1.58
C VAL A 135 -6.24 -23.50 2.02
N VAL A 136 -5.28 -22.64 1.74
CA VAL A 136 -3.90 -22.72 2.18
C VAL A 136 -3.44 -21.37 2.72
N CYS A 137 -2.50 -21.39 3.65
CA CYS A 137 -1.88 -20.22 4.26
C CYS A 137 -0.45 -20.06 3.73
N LEU A 138 -0.07 -18.84 3.35
CA LEU A 138 1.30 -18.55 2.97
C LEU A 138 2.23 -18.60 4.20
N LEU A 139 3.28 -19.41 4.13
CA LEU A 139 4.33 -19.47 5.15
C LEU A 139 5.15 -18.19 5.17
N GLU A 140 5.69 -17.86 6.35
CA GLU A 140 6.57 -16.71 6.60
C GLU A 140 5.94 -15.30 6.33
N GLY A 141 4.73 -15.25 5.77
CA GLY A 141 3.95 -14.03 5.59
C GLY A 141 4.34 -13.19 4.37
N PHE A 142 3.74 -12.00 4.29
CA PHE A 142 3.89 -11.10 3.14
C PHE A 142 5.32 -10.56 2.96
N LEU A 143 5.95 -10.14 4.05
CA LEU A 143 7.27 -9.48 3.99
C LEU A 143 8.33 -10.37 3.34
N GLU A 144 8.30 -11.66 3.65
CA GLU A 144 9.21 -12.68 3.10
C GLU A 144 8.93 -12.98 1.63
N PHE A 145 7.65 -13.03 1.24
CA PHE A 145 7.28 -13.13 -0.18
C PHE A 145 7.78 -11.92 -0.96
N ARG A 146 7.56 -10.70 -0.46
CA ARG A 146 8.00 -9.46 -1.10
C ARG A 146 9.52 -9.37 -1.21
N ALA A 147 10.25 -9.81 -0.19
CA ALA A 147 11.72 -9.81 -0.23
C ALA A 147 12.26 -10.75 -1.31
N ALA A 148 11.60 -11.90 -1.54
CA ALA A 148 12.00 -12.87 -2.55
C ALA A 148 11.53 -12.51 -3.97
N TYR A 149 10.32 -11.94 -4.10
CA TYR A 149 9.64 -11.72 -5.38
C TYR A 149 8.97 -10.33 -5.44
N PRO A 150 9.75 -9.23 -5.33
CA PRO A 150 9.19 -7.88 -5.31
C PRO A 150 8.42 -7.52 -6.58
N GLU A 151 8.79 -8.12 -7.72
CA GLU A 151 8.11 -7.92 -9.00
C GLU A 151 6.70 -8.54 -9.05
N TRP A 152 6.37 -9.40 -8.09
CA TRP A 152 5.03 -9.99 -7.90
C TRP A 152 4.24 -9.30 -6.79
N CYS A 153 4.63 -8.08 -6.43
CA CYS A 153 3.85 -7.20 -5.57
C CYS A 153 3.36 -5.96 -6.35
N GLU A 154 2.24 -5.41 -5.91
CA GLU A 154 1.59 -4.19 -6.41
C GLU A 154 1.28 -3.27 -5.22
N GLY A 155 1.15 -1.96 -5.44
CA GLY A 155 0.80 -0.99 -4.41
C GLY A 155 1.50 0.36 -4.56
N MET A 156 1.20 1.31 -3.68
CA MET A 156 1.76 2.67 -3.76
C MET A 156 3.30 2.69 -3.72
N ALA A 157 3.91 1.74 -3.00
CA ALA A 157 5.36 1.60 -2.94
C ALA A 157 5.99 1.30 -4.32
N THR A 158 5.28 0.62 -5.23
CA THR A 158 5.78 0.34 -6.59
C THR A 158 5.78 1.58 -7.51
N LEU A 159 5.04 2.64 -7.14
CA LEU A 159 5.08 3.94 -7.81
C LEU A 159 6.21 4.83 -7.29
N LEU A 160 6.72 4.53 -6.09
CA LEU A 160 7.76 5.31 -5.40
C LEU A 160 9.13 4.62 -5.42
N ASP A 161 9.20 3.35 -5.83
CA ASP A 161 10.47 2.69 -6.11
C ASP A 161 11.06 3.35 -7.37
N PRO A 162 12.24 4.00 -7.29
CA PRO A 162 12.84 4.67 -8.41
C PRO A 162 13.31 3.58 -9.38
N MET A 163 12.44 3.18 -10.30
CA MET A 163 12.86 2.86 -11.65
C MET A 163 13.87 3.96 -12.01
N PRO A 164 15.14 3.65 -12.35
CA PRO A 164 16.07 4.67 -12.77
C PRO A 164 15.50 5.26 -14.06
N LEU A 165 14.69 6.31 -13.90
CA LEU A 165 14.21 7.19 -14.94
C LEU A 165 15.47 7.84 -15.49
N MET A 166 16.09 7.17 -16.46
CA MET A 166 17.09 7.73 -17.36
C MET A 166 16.43 8.97 -17.99
N GLY A 167 16.56 10.13 -17.34
CA GLY A 167 15.90 11.36 -17.75
C GLY A 167 15.62 12.39 -16.65
N LEU A 168 15.56 12.03 -15.36
CA LEU A 168 15.25 12.99 -14.28
C LEU A 168 16.46 13.46 -13.46
N GLN A 169 17.68 13.06 -13.83
CA GLN A 169 18.91 13.54 -13.16
C GLN A 169 19.15 15.06 -13.30
N SER A 170 18.35 15.77 -14.10
CA SER A 170 18.39 17.23 -14.22
C SER A 170 17.37 17.96 -13.35
N LEU A 171 16.49 17.27 -12.63
CA LEU A 171 15.52 17.96 -11.76
C LEU A 171 16.18 18.36 -10.44
N ARG A 172 16.95 19.45 -10.46
CA ARG A 172 17.39 20.14 -9.25
C ARG A 172 16.25 21.02 -8.76
N ILE A 173 15.48 20.55 -7.77
CA ILE A 173 14.61 21.43 -6.98
C ILE A 173 15.54 22.20 -6.03
N SER A 174 16.18 23.23 -6.56
CA SER A 174 16.94 24.18 -5.75
C SER A 174 15.94 25.07 -5.02
N ALA A 175 15.81 24.90 -3.72
CA ALA A 175 15.19 25.93 -2.89
C ALA A 175 15.99 27.24 -3.10
N PRO A 176 15.35 28.35 -3.49
CA PRO A 176 16.05 29.61 -3.61
C PRO A 176 16.59 30.01 -2.22
N PRO A 177 17.83 30.50 -2.13
CA PRO A 177 18.40 30.91 -0.86
C PRO A 177 17.56 32.07 -0.26
N PRO A 178 17.52 32.19 1.08
CA PRO A 178 16.79 33.28 1.73
C PRO A 178 17.34 34.62 1.24
N ARG A 179 16.46 35.43 0.64
CA ARG A 179 16.80 36.75 0.11
C ARG A 179 17.16 37.69 1.25
N THR A 180 18.45 37.79 1.59
CA THR A 180 18.96 38.97 2.28
C THR A 180 19.02 40.10 1.26
N ARG A 181 18.29 41.20 1.52
CA ARG A 181 18.31 42.40 0.70
C ARG A 181 19.68 43.07 0.81
N HIS A 182 20.66 42.62 0.03
CA HIS A 182 21.89 43.35 -0.20
C HIS A 182 22.08 43.59 -1.69
N ARG A 183 21.85 44.87 -2.05
CA ARG A 183 22.20 45.51 -3.32
C ARG A 183 23.65 45.19 -3.71
N PRO A 184 23.93 44.59 -4.88
CA PRO A 184 25.30 44.47 -5.36
C PRO A 184 25.77 45.82 -5.95
N PRO A 185 27.04 46.22 -5.75
CA PRO A 185 27.66 47.26 -6.56
C PRO A 185 28.11 46.71 -7.92
N ALA A 186 28.19 47.62 -8.90
CA ALA A 186 28.52 47.39 -10.31
C ALA A 186 29.88 46.69 -10.56
N PRO A 187 30.11 46.09 -11.75
CA PRO A 187 31.26 45.21 -12.00
C PRO A 187 32.53 46.00 -12.34
N ALA A 188 33.68 45.49 -11.89
CA ALA A 188 35.00 45.87 -12.42
C ALA A 188 35.50 44.79 -13.40
N PRO A 189 36.29 45.15 -14.43
CA PRO A 189 36.63 44.25 -15.52
C PRO A 189 37.88 43.43 -15.20
N GLY A 190 37.90 42.16 -15.60
CA GLY A 190 39.15 41.44 -15.77
C GLY A 190 39.07 39.92 -15.59
N MET A 191 39.44 39.24 -16.68
CA MET A 191 40.01 37.90 -16.79
C MET A 191 39.06 36.73 -17.07
N SER A 192 39.25 36.26 -18.30
CA SER A 192 38.75 35.10 -19.03
C SER A 192 38.85 33.74 -18.32
N SER A 193 37.88 32.88 -18.57
CA SER A 193 38.11 31.49 -18.99
C SER A 193 36.86 30.94 -19.69
N ASP A 194 37.08 30.45 -20.90
CA ASP A 194 36.11 29.82 -21.80
C ASP A 194 35.53 28.52 -21.23
N SER A 195 34.21 28.41 -21.28
CA SER A 195 33.54 27.18 -21.72
C SER A 195 32.11 27.52 -22.15
N SER A 196 31.95 27.63 -23.47
CA SER A 196 30.69 27.79 -24.16
C SER A 196 29.98 26.43 -24.22
N ASP A 197 28.80 26.33 -23.62
CA ASP A 197 27.72 25.59 -24.24
C ASP A 197 26.40 26.35 -24.03
N SER A 198 25.86 26.80 -25.15
CA SER A 198 24.70 27.70 -25.22
C SER A 198 23.48 26.89 -25.58
N SER A 199 22.61 26.63 -24.61
CA SER A 199 21.18 26.48 -24.87
C SER A 199 20.42 27.50 -24.04
N ASN A 200 20.30 28.66 -24.67
CA ASN A 200 19.50 29.81 -24.29
C ASN A 200 18.02 29.40 -24.12
N PHE A 201 17.57 29.24 -22.88
CA PHE A 201 16.20 29.58 -22.50
C PHE A 201 16.30 30.84 -21.66
N GLY A 202 16.33 31.99 -22.34
CA GLY A 202 16.06 33.26 -21.72
C GLY A 202 14.64 33.21 -21.17
N LEU A 203 14.52 33.12 -19.86
CA LEU A 203 13.34 33.58 -19.16
C LEU A 203 13.67 35.00 -18.75
N ASP A 204 13.14 35.93 -19.53
CA ASP A 204 13.06 37.33 -19.16
C ASP A 204 12.54 37.46 -17.73
N ASP A 205 13.27 38.26 -16.95
CA ASP A 205 13.11 38.54 -15.52
C ASP A 205 11.94 39.50 -15.24
N GLU A 206 10.82 39.37 -15.95
CA GLU A 206 9.71 40.31 -15.85
C GLU A 206 8.38 39.54 -15.87
N GLU A 207 7.79 39.37 -14.69
CA GLU A 207 6.36 39.07 -14.51
C GLU A 207 5.84 37.68 -14.94
N ASP A 208 6.44 36.58 -14.45
CA ASP A 208 5.70 35.32 -14.29
C ASP A 208 4.97 35.33 -12.93
N ARG A 209 3.95 36.19 -12.80
CA ARG A 209 2.52 35.86 -12.96
C ARG A 209 2.03 34.72 -12.05
N ASP A 210 1.15 35.16 -11.15
CA ASP A 210 0.03 34.41 -10.58
C ASP A 210 0.34 33.43 -9.45
N PHE A 211 1.06 33.94 -8.45
CA PHE A 211 0.67 33.63 -7.07
C PHE A 211 -0.60 34.43 -6.74
N PRO A 212 -1.69 33.81 -6.28
CA PRO A 212 -1.86 32.42 -5.85
C PRO A 212 -2.58 31.52 -6.88
N VAL A 213 -2.14 30.28 -7.02
CA VAL A 213 -2.73 29.29 -7.94
C VAL A 213 -4.00 28.70 -7.32
N GLU A 214 -5.17 29.02 -7.88
CA GLU A 214 -6.47 28.51 -7.43
C GLU A 214 -6.71 27.09 -7.97
N ILE A 215 -6.88 26.11 -7.07
CA ILE A 215 -7.15 24.70 -7.41
C ILE A 215 -8.63 24.34 -7.29
N LEU A 216 -9.39 25.08 -6.47
CA LEU A 216 -10.84 25.04 -6.35
C LEU A 216 -11.34 26.44 -5.97
N PRO A 217 -12.64 26.77 -6.15
CA PRO A 217 -13.19 28.05 -5.72
C PRO A 217 -12.83 28.36 -4.26
N ASN A 218 -12.01 29.40 -4.05
CA ASN A 218 -11.46 29.85 -2.76
C ASN A 218 -10.42 28.92 -2.10
N LEU A 219 -9.82 27.99 -2.85
CA LEU A 219 -8.73 27.13 -2.39
C LEU A 219 -7.49 27.33 -3.26
N TYR A 220 -6.39 27.72 -2.63
CA TYR A 220 -5.17 28.10 -3.33
C TYR A 220 -4.00 27.22 -2.87
N LEU A 221 -3.17 26.81 -3.82
CA LEU A 221 -1.96 26.05 -3.58
C LEU A 221 -0.76 26.99 -3.40
N GLY A 222 -0.01 26.82 -2.32
CA GLY A 222 1.19 27.61 -2.04
C GLY A 222 2.20 26.84 -1.19
N ASN A 223 3.46 27.26 -1.23
CA ASN A 223 4.53 26.74 -0.38
C ASN A 223 4.66 27.52 0.95
N ALA A 224 5.67 27.21 1.76
CA ALA A 224 5.90 27.89 3.05
C ALA A 224 6.18 29.39 2.88
N SER A 225 7.03 29.79 1.93
CA SER A 225 7.33 31.19 1.64
C SER A 225 6.10 31.95 1.15
N ASN A 226 5.25 31.32 0.35
CA ASN A 226 3.95 31.87 -0.06
C ASN A 226 3.00 32.10 1.12
N SER A 227 3.04 31.22 2.12
CA SER A 227 2.21 31.34 3.33
C SER A 227 2.70 32.44 4.28
N GLU A 228 3.94 32.90 4.10
CA GLU A 228 4.57 33.99 4.87
C GLU A 228 4.36 35.37 4.25
N ASP A 229 3.96 35.46 2.98
CA ASP A 229 3.67 36.70 2.29
C ASP A 229 2.26 37.23 2.65
N VAL A 230 2.20 38.00 3.75
CA VAL A 230 0.96 38.58 4.26
C VAL A 230 0.34 39.58 3.28
N GLU A 231 1.14 40.28 2.48
CA GLU A 231 0.67 41.31 1.55
C GLU A 231 -0.09 40.68 0.38
N ALA A 232 0.48 39.61 -0.22
CA ALA A 232 -0.17 38.86 -1.27
C ALA A 232 -1.44 38.13 -0.76
N LEU A 233 -1.39 37.51 0.41
CA LEU A 233 -2.56 36.84 1.01
C LEU A 233 -3.71 37.83 1.29
N THR A 234 -3.39 39.03 1.76
CA THR A 234 -4.39 40.08 2.02
C THR A 234 -4.99 40.61 0.72
N LYS A 235 -4.16 40.84 -0.30
CA LYS A 235 -4.59 41.30 -1.62
C LYS A 235 -5.59 40.33 -2.27
N HIS A 236 -5.41 39.02 -2.08
CA HIS A 236 -6.25 37.98 -2.65
C HIS A 236 -7.31 37.43 -1.66
N ASN A 237 -7.43 38.00 -0.46
CA ASN A 237 -8.37 37.60 0.59
C ASN A 237 -8.27 36.10 0.98
N ILE A 238 -7.05 35.57 1.04
CA ILE A 238 -6.76 34.16 1.34
C ILE A 238 -6.44 33.99 2.82
N LYS A 239 -7.06 33.00 3.47
CA LYS A 239 -6.78 32.62 4.85
C LYS A 239 -5.97 31.32 4.89
N VAL A 240 -4.82 31.34 5.55
CA VAL A 240 -3.99 30.15 5.77
C VAL A 240 -4.46 29.41 7.02
N SER A 241 -5.02 28.21 6.83
CA SER A 241 -5.45 27.34 7.94
C SER A 241 -4.24 26.65 8.57
N GLY A 242 -4.00 26.88 9.86
CA GLY A 242 -2.92 26.22 10.63
C GLY A 242 -2.01 27.15 11.42
N ARG A 243 -2.10 28.48 11.26
CA ARG A 243 -1.42 29.42 12.16
C ARG A 243 -2.28 29.71 13.39
N HIS A 244 -1.85 29.19 14.53
CA HIS A 244 -2.22 29.74 15.83
C HIS A 244 -1.53 31.11 15.93
N LEU A 245 -2.24 32.19 15.64
CA LEU A 245 -1.74 33.53 15.96
C LEU A 245 -1.63 33.62 17.49
N PRO A 246 -0.47 33.96 18.06
CA PRO A 246 -0.41 34.27 19.48
C PRO A 246 -1.25 35.55 19.70
N SER A 247 -2.26 35.43 20.55
CA SER A 247 -3.05 36.57 21.01
C SER A 247 -2.13 37.60 21.67
N ILE A 248 -2.22 38.85 21.23
CA ILE A 248 -1.71 40.02 21.97
C ILE A 248 -2.65 40.29 23.15
#